data_AF-A0AAU2I120-F1
#
_entry.id   AF-A0AAU2I120-F1
#
_cell.length_a   1.000
_cell.length_b   1.000
_cell.length_c   1.000
_cell.angle_alpha   90.00
_cell.angle_beta   90.00
_cell.angle_gamma   90.00
#
_symmetry.space_group_name_H-M   'P 1'
#
loop_
_entity.id
_entity.type
_entity.pdbx_description
1 polymer ?
#
loop_
_entity_poly.entity_id
_entity_poly.type
_entity_poly.pdbx_seq_one_letter_code
_entity_poly.pdbx_strand_id
1 'polypeptide(L)' 'MERFPGQPKYADVIASLDRVGCAWQPYTPLTFGNQCAIEATPSGVTFVFEIPDGEHPILNVVGPPPHQHECPATP' A
#
# COMPACT_ATOMS: atom_id res chain seq x y z
N MET A 1 -4.38 14.12 20.48
CA MET A 1 -4.83 14.13 19.08
C MET A 1 -3.58 14.30 18.24
N GLU A 2 -2.96 13.19 17.85
CA GLU A 2 -1.73 13.20 17.08
C GLU A 2 -2.06 13.62 15.63
N ARG A 3 -1.51 14.76 15.21
CA ARG A 3 -1.54 15.18 13.81
C ARG A 3 -0.42 14.42 13.10
N PHE A 4 -0.77 13.52 12.18
CA PHE A 4 0.19 13.03 11.19
C PHE A 4 0.63 14.23 10.33
N PRO A 5 1.93 14.60 10.33
CA PRO A 5 2.39 15.77 9.59
C PRO A 5 2.49 15.40 8.11
N GLY A 6 1.42 15.68 7.35
CA GLY A 6 1.37 15.38 5.91
C GLY A 6 1.04 13.92 5.59
N GLN A 7 0.89 13.64 4.30
CA GLN A 7 0.61 12.32 3.77
C GLN A 7 1.87 11.43 3.95
N PRO A 8 1.76 10.24 4.59
CA PRO A 8 2.91 9.40 4.88
C PRO A 8 3.67 9.03 3.60
N LYS A 9 5.00 9.06 3.64
CA LYS A 9 5.82 8.55 2.53
C LYS A 9 5.96 7.03 2.65
N TYR A 10 6.37 6.41 1.55
CA TYR A 10 6.74 4.99 1.54
C TYR A 10 7.70 4.63 2.68
N ALA A 11 8.75 5.44 2.88
CA ALA A 11 9.73 5.21 3.93
C ALA A 11 9.13 5.24 5.35
N ASP A 12 8.16 6.13 5.60
CA ASP A 12 7.49 6.22 6.92
C ASP A 12 6.64 4.97 7.19
N VAL A 13 5.97 4.45 6.17
CA VAL A 13 5.17 3.22 6.27
C VAL A 13 6.09 2.02 6.52
N ILE A 14 7.19 1.87 5.75
CA ILE A 14 8.15 0.77 5.97
C ILE A 14 8.76 0.84 7.36
N ALA A 15 9.19 2.01 7.82
CA ALA A 15 9.76 2.19 9.15
C ALA A 15 8.75 1.86 10.27
N SER A 16 7.46 2.14 10.04
CA SER A 16 6.40 1.81 11.00
C SER A 16 6.13 0.31 11.05
N LEU A 17 6.11 -0.37 9.90
CA LEU A 17 5.95 -1.82 9.82
C LEU A 17 7.13 -2.55 10.47
N ASP A 18 8.36 -2.10 10.19
CA ASP A 18 9.58 -2.66 10.79
C ASP A 18 9.60 -2.50 12.31
N ARG A 19 9.23 -1.30 12.82
CA ARG A 19 9.18 -1.02 14.26
C ARG A 19 8.27 -1.97 15.03
N VAL A 20 7.16 -2.41 14.43
CA VAL A 20 6.21 -3.34 15.06
C VAL A 20 6.45 -4.80 14.67
N GLY A 21 7.50 -5.09 13.88
CA GLY A 21 7.81 -6.44 13.39
C GLY A 21 6.76 -6.99 12.43
N CYS A 22 6.02 -6.12 11.74
CA CYS A 22 5.03 -6.55 10.75
C CYS A 22 5.73 -6.88 9.43
N ALA A 23 5.66 -8.16 9.04
CA ALA A 23 6.19 -8.61 7.76
C ALA A 23 5.38 -8.02 6.60
N TRP A 24 6.09 -7.65 5.53
CA TRP A 24 5.49 -7.08 4.33
C TRP A 24 6.26 -7.51 3.08
N GLN A 25 5.61 -7.39 1.92
CA GLN A 25 6.19 -7.68 0.61
C GLN A 25 5.69 -6.69 -0.45
N PRO A 26 6.44 -6.48 -1.55
CA PRO A 26 5.92 -5.76 -2.71
C PRO A 26 4.69 -6.45 -3.29
N TYR A 27 3.67 -5.67 -3.62
CA TYR A 27 2.44 -6.15 -4.25
C TYR A 27 2.44 -5.82 -5.74
N THR A 28 2.96 -6.76 -6.54
CA THR A 28 3.14 -6.61 -7.98
C THR A 28 1.86 -6.29 -8.76
N PRO A 29 0.65 -6.79 -8.41
CA PRO A 29 -0.56 -6.50 -9.18
C PRO A 29 -0.96 -5.01 -9.20
N LEU A 30 -0.53 -4.24 -8.19
CA LEU A 30 -0.79 -2.78 -8.10
C LEU A 30 0.50 -1.95 -8.19
N THR A 31 1.57 -2.53 -8.73
CA THR A 31 2.83 -1.82 -8.96
C THR A 31 3.04 -1.62 -10.46
N PHE A 32 2.68 -0.44 -10.96
CA PHE A 32 2.79 -0.08 -12.38
C PHE A 32 2.74 1.45 -12.57
N GLY A 33 3.35 1.95 -13.63
CA GLY A 33 3.31 3.37 -13.98
C GLY A 33 3.82 4.27 -12.86
N ASN A 34 2.96 5.18 -12.40
CA ASN A 34 3.22 6.13 -11.33
C ASN A 34 2.70 5.64 -9.96
N GLN A 35 2.57 4.34 -9.75
CA GLN A 35 2.19 3.78 -8.45
C GLN A 35 2.99 2.55 -8.08
N CYS A 36 3.16 2.33 -6.78
CA CYS A 36 3.66 1.08 -6.22
C CYS A 36 2.80 0.65 -5.05
N ALA A 37 2.86 -0.63 -4.71
CA ALA A 37 2.10 -1.16 -3.58
C ALA A 37 2.90 -2.17 -2.77
N ILE A 38 2.56 -2.28 -1.49
CA ILE A 38 3.03 -3.35 -0.61
C ILE A 38 1.83 -3.99 0.09
N GLU A 39 2.01 -5.24 0.49
CA GLU A 39 1.05 -5.99 1.29
C GLU A 39 1.68 -6.33 2.64
N ALA A 40 0.98 -6.04 3.73
CA ALA A 40 1.30 -6.58 5.05
C ALA A 40 0.84 -8.04 5.11
N THR A 41 1.79 -8.97 5.08
CA THR A 41 1.50 -10.41 4.89
C THR A 41 0.61 -11.03 5.97
N PRO A 42 0.65 -10.62 7.25
CA PRO A 42 -0.21 -11.23 8.27
C PRO A 42 -1.69 -10.90 8.11
N SER A 43 -2.01 -9.72 7.54
CA SER A 43 -3.39 -9.21 7.44
C SER A 43 -3.91 -9.14 6.02
N GLY A 44 -3.04 -9.24 5.02
CA GLY A 44 -3.38 -8.99 3.61
C GLY A 44 -3.73 -7.52 3.32
N VAL A 45 -3.48 -6.61 4.27
CA VAL A 45 -3.74 -5.17 4.05
C VAL A 45 -2.76 -4.64 3.02
N THR A 46 -3.30 -3.99 1.99
CA THR A 46 -2.51 -3.40 0.91
C THR A 46 -2.38 -1.90 1.12
N PHE A 47 -1.15 -1.41 1.01
CA PHE A 47 -0.82 0.01 0.98
C PHE A 47 -0.42 0.36 -0.45
N VAL A 48 -1.14 1.30 -1.05
CA VAL A 48 -0.90 1.78 -2.41
C VAL A 48 -0.36 3.21 -2.33
N PHE A 49 0.75 3.44 -3.03
CA PHE A 49 1.44 4.70 -3.09
C PHE A 49 1.36 5.29 -4.49
N GLU A 50 1.09 6.58 -4.56
CA GLU A 50 1.33 7.36 -5.78
C GLU A 50 2.79 7.80 -5.81
N ILE A 51 3.39 7.85 -6.99
CA ILE A 51 4.75 8.30 -7.28
C ILE A 51 4.64 9.59 -8.10
N PRO A 52 4.64 10.78 -7.46
CA PRO A 52 4.65 12.04 -8.17
C PRO A 52 5.98 12.21 -8.93
N ASP A 53 5.96 12.99 -10.02
CA ASP A 53 7.13 13.18 -10.88
C ASP A 53 8.29 13.83 -10.10
N GLY A 54 9.44 13.15 -10.08
CA GLY A 54 10.63 13.60 -9.35
C GLY A 54 10.55 13.54 -7.83
N GLU A 55 9.49 12.97 -7.25
CA GLU A 55 9.29 12.90 -5.79
C GLU A 55 9.26 11.46 -5.25
N HIS A 56 9.28 11.34 -3.93
CA HIS A 56 9.16 10.04 -3.25
C HIS A 56 7.71 9.55 -3.26
N PRO A 57 7.48 8.22 -3.25
CA PRO A 57 6.13 7.70 -3.22
C PRO A 57 5.40 8.09 -1.92
N ILE A 58 4.16 8.53 -2.06
CA ILE A 58 3.28 8.97 -0.98
C ILE A 58 2.06 8.06 -0.86
N LEU A 59 1.63 7.79 0.36
CA LEU A 59 0.56 6.84 0.64
C LEU A 59 -0.78 7.39 0.13
N ASN A 60 -1.33 6.78 -0.92
CA ASN A 60 -2.59 7.21 -1.54
C ASN A 60 -3.79 6.46 -0.94
N VAL A 61 -3.70 5.13 -0.83
CA VAL A 61 -4.81 4.27 -0.38
C VAL A 61 -4.29 3.19 0.57
N VAL A 62 -5.06 2.90 1.62
CA VAL A 62 -4.91 1.70 2.45
C VAL A 62 -6.22 0.93 2.38
N GLY A 63 -6.15 -0.34 2.04
CA GLY A 63 -7.34 -1.18 1.90
C GLY A 63 -7.17 -2.55 2.54
N PRO A 64 -8.27 -3.18 2.97
CA PRO A 64 -8.24 -4.61 3.26
C PRO A 64 -7.83 -5.39 2.00
N PRO A 65 -7.43 -6.67 2.14
CA PRO A 65 -7.17 -7.51 0.98
C PRO A 65 -8.34 -7.42 0.01
N PRO A 66 -8.09 -7.27 -1.31
CA PRO A 66 -9.16 -7.15 -2.28
C PRO A 66 -10.08 -8.35 -2.13
N HIS A 67 -11.37 -8.10 -1.87
CA HIS A 67 -12.36 -9.15 -1.88
C HIS A 67 -12.31 -9.81 -3.27
N GLN A 68 -11.99 -11.11 -3.30
CA GLN A 68 -12.06 -11.89 -4.53
C GLN A 68 -13.54 -11.97 -4.92
N HIS A 69 -13.99 -11.03 -5.74
CA HIS A 69 -15.26 -11.17 -6.43
C HIS A 69 -14.97 -11.93 -7.72
N GLU A 70 -15.40 -13.19 -7.77
CA GLU A 70 -15.52 -13.89 -9.04
C GLU A 70 -16.59 -13.13 -9.85
N CYS A 71 -16.17 -12.36 -10.84
CA CYS A 71 -17.10 -11.84 -11.83
C CYS A 71 -17.75 -13.06 -12.51
N PRO A 72 -19.08 -13.23 -12.40
CA PRO A 72 -19.74 -14.28 -13.16
C PRO A 72 -19.51 -13.99 -14.64
N ALA A 73 -19.04 -14.99 -15.38
CA ALA A 73 -18.97 -14.91 -16.83
C ALA A 73 -20.36 -14.54 -17.35
N THR A 74 -20.45 -13.40 -18.04
CA THR A 74 -21.71 -12.95 -18.64
C THR A 74 -22.13 -13.98 -19.69
N PRO A 75 -23.41 -14.43 -19.71
CA PRO A 75 -23.89 -15.46 -20.65
C PRO A 75 -23.80 -15.03 -22.12
#